data_AF-A0A101RNI4-F1
#
_entry.id   AF-A0A101RNI4-F1
#
_cell.length_a   1.000
_cell.length_b   1.000
_cell.length_c   1.000
_cell.angle_alpha   90.00
_cell.angle_beta   90.00
_cell.angle_gamma   90.00
#
_symmetry.space_group_name_H-M   'P 1'
#
loop_
_entity.id
_entity.type
_entity.pdbx_description
1 polymer ?
#
loop_
_entity_poly.entity_id
_entity_poly.type
_entity_poly.pdbx_seq_one_letter_code
_entity_poly.pdbx_strand_id
1 'polypeptide(L)'
;MRPDAAHLVLHRSADDEEVYLMAVRDAEGTDLITFSPYADYEPFPKPVPQELAELWGDLDPQLPGSVESLAQRIDAALGIDYLATPAMHPGEENLNRTPLGIPLLDAEVPSWPITWPRFVDTTQRLRNQGRALARLIADTLSAQYCGSAAYLVLNENDTRDFMGIISIHDGDGKILFEFGDDDALLPALPDDSPLMDAWGQVDPADPRTLSRAIQGLYQTGHTFDWTPDGLPNEDAPSEEQCLLLSAAARPDWWGLIDEESPTLVRPYSAPRPRS
;
A
#
# COMPACT_ATOMS: atom_id res chain seq x y z
N MET A 1 19.63 0.99 -16.29
CA MET A 1 19.78 2.46 -16.25
C MET A 1 20.81 2.95 -17.28
N ARG A 2 20.63 4.17 -17.81
CA ARG A 2 21.73 4.90 -18.42
C ARG A 2 22.63 5.46 -17.29
N PRO A 3 23.96 5.51 -17.45
CA PRO A 3 24.87 5.94 -16.38
C PRO A 3 24.76 7.42 -16.00
N ASP A 4 24.03 8.21 -16.79
CA ASP A 4 23.78 9.64 -16.60
C ASP A 4 22.48 9.95 -15.83
N ALA A 5 21.57 8.98 -15.65
CA ALA A 5 20.32 9.21 -14.94
C ALA A 5 20.54 9.45 -13.44
N ALA A 6 20.13 10.63 -12.96
CA ALA A 6 20.35 11.06 -11.59
C ALA A 6 19.05 11.35 -10.82
N HIS A 7 17.95 11.71 -11.50
CA HIS A 7 16.70 12.07 -10.84
C HIS A 7 15.49 11.48 -11.57
N LEU A 8 14.54 10.96 -10.80
CA LEU A 8 13.15 10.76 -11.21
C LEU A 8 12.37 12.01 -10.83
N VAL A 9 11.76 12.66 -11.82
CA VAL A 9 11.05 13.93 -11.66
C VAL A 9 9.56 13.65 -11.65
N LEU A 10 8.90 14.08 -10.59
CA LEU A 10 7.47 13.91 -10.42
C LEU A 10 6.77 15.28 -10.32
N HIS A 11 5.50 15.33 -10.66
CA HIS A 11 4.66 16.51 -10.47
C HIS A 11 3.51 16.16 -9.53
N ARG A 12 3.38 16.91 -8.43
CA ARG A 12 2.18 16.85 -7.61
C ARG A 12 1.15 17.83 -8.16
N SER A 13 -0.02 17.32 -8.54
CA SER A 13 -1.14 18.15 -8.96
C SER A 13 -1.72 18.87 -7.75
N ALA A 14 -2.10 20.14 -7.97
CA ALA A 14 -2.67 20.97 -6.92
C ALA A 14 -4.14 20.65 -6.63
N ASP A 15 -4.81 19.92 -7.54
CA ASP A 15 -6.25 19.72 -7.51
C ASP A 15 -6.64 18.39 -6.84
N ASP A 16 -5.86 17.33 -7.05
CA ASP A 16 -6.13 15.96 -6.56
C ASP A 16 -5.03 15.43 -5.63
N GLU A 17 -3.98 16.21 -5.39
CA GLU A 17 -2.79 15.81 -4.61
C GLU A 17 -2.07 14.57 -5.17
N GLU A 18 -2.40 14.14 -6.39
CA GLU A 18 -1.75 13.00 -7.03
C GLU A 18 -0.38 13.36 -7.56
N VAL A 19 0.50 12.36 -7.59
CA VAL A 19 1.87 12.51 -8.08
C VAL A 19 2.02 11.78 -9.41
N TYR A 20 2.42 12.51 -10.44
CA TYR A 20 2.63 11.99 -11.79
C TYR A 20 4.11 11.91 -12.13
N LEU A 21 4.51 10.85 -12.82
CA LEU A 21 5.85 10.74 -13.36
C LEU A 21 6.01 11.65 -14.59
N MET A 22 6.95 12.59 -14.54
CA MET A 22 7.14 13.59 -15.59
C MET A 22 8.41 13.37 -16.42
N ALA A 23 9.53 13.05 -15.78
CA ALA A 23 10.78 12.85 -16.49
C ALA A 23 11.79 11.97 -15.72
N VAL A 24 12.78 11.46 -16.45
CA VAL A 24 14.06 11.06 -15.89
C VAL A 24 15.09 12.11 -16.30
N ARG A 25 15.76 12.73 -15.33
CA ARG A 25 16.79 13.75 -15.56
C ARG A 25 18.18 13.26 -15.17
N ASP A 26 19.20 13.84 -15.79
CA ASP A 26 20.58 13.73 -15.33
C ASP A 26 20.86 14.66 -14.13
N ALA A 27 22.13 14.71 -13.70
CA ALA A 27 22.54 15.55 -12.57
C ALA A 27 22.55 17.05 -12.89
N GLU A 28 22.58 17.40 -14.18
CA GLU A 28 22.55 18.79 -14.67
C GLU A 28 21.11 19.26 -14.97
N GLY A 29 20.12 18.39 -14.77
CA GLY A 29 18.70 18.67 -15.04
C GLY A 29 18.28 18.44 -16.50
N THR A 30 19.13 17.83 -17.34
CA THR A 30 18.74 17.50 -18.71
C THR A 30 17.74 16.34 -18.71
N ASP A 31 16.63 16.49 -19.42
CA ASP A 31 15.67 15.40 -19.61
C ASP A 31 16.27 14.31 -20.49
N LEU A 32 16.46 13.12 -19.91
CA LEU A 32 16.87 11.92 -20.62
C LEU A 32 15.66 11.19 -21.20
N ILE A 33 14.53 11.25 -20.49
CA ILE A 33 13.24 10.71 -20.87
C ILE A 33 12.17 11.67 -20.33
N THR A 34 11.16 11.99 -21.13
CA THR A 34 9.98 12.75 -20.72
C THR A 34 8.74 11.88 -20.84
N PHE A 35 7.86 11.98 -19.87
CA PHE A 35 6.59 11.28 -19.80
C PHE A 35 5.46 12.29 -19.98
N SER A 36 4.40 11.86 -20.66
CA SER A 36 3.17 12.61 -20.77
C SER A 36 2.12 11.90 -19.93
N PRO A 37 1.48 12.56 -18.94
CA PRO A 37 0.50 11.92 -18.07
C PRO A 37 -0.75 11.39 -18.80
N TYR A 38 -0.91 11.75 -20.08
CA TYR A 38 -2.06 11.37 -20.91
C TYR A 38 -1.71 10.49 -22.12
N ALA A 39 -0.48 10.01 -22.24
CA ALA A 39 -0.06 9.18 -23.38
C ALA A 39 0.31 7.77 -22.92
N ASP A 40 0.09 6.78 -23.78
CA ASP A 40 0.60 5.43 -23.57
C ASP A 40 2.12 5.49 -23.42
N TYR A 41 2.61 5.01 -22.28
CA TYR A 41 4.00 5.08 -21.96
C TYR A 41 4.82 4.05 -22.74
N GLU A 42 5.85 4.50 -23.46
CA GLU A 42 6.85 3.57 -23.96
C GLU A 42 7.60 2.94 -22.77
N PRO A 43 7.81 1.61 -22.77
CA PRO A 43 8.60 0.97 -21.74
C PRO A 43 10.01 1.56 -21.65
N PHE A 44 10.59 1.57 -20.46
CA PHE A 44 11.98 1.96 -20.28
C PHE A 44 12.88 1.13 -21.20
N PRO A 45 13.81 1.75 -21.94
CA PRO A 45 14.48 1.12 -23.08
C PRO A 45 15.49 0.02 -22.70
N LYS A 46 15.72 -0.21 -21.40
CA LYS A 46 16.65 -1.23 -20.91
C LYS A 46 15.92 -2.17 -19.96
N PRO A 47 16.03 -3.51 -20.16
CA PRO A 47 15.49 -4.47 -19.23
C PRO A 47 16.10 -4.28 -17.85
N VAL A 48 15.25 -4.39 -16.83
CA VAL A 48 15.66 -4.37 -15.42
C VAL A 48 16.23 -5.76 -15.10
N PRO A 49 17.42 -5.86 -14.49
CA PRO A 49 17.95 -7.15 -14.04
C PRO A 49 16.92 -7.90 -13.19
N GLN A 50 16.78 -9.21 -13.39
CA GLN A 50 15.74 -10.01 -12.75
C GLN A 50 15.73 -9.86 -11.22
N GLU A 51 16.89 -9.90 -10.58
CA GLU A 51 17.05 -9.71 -9.13
C GLU A 51 16.47 -8.37 -8.63
N LEU A 52 16.50 -7.33 -9.48
CA LEU A 52 15.89 -6.04 -9.17
C LEU A 52 14.40 -6.01 -9.51
N ALA A 53 13.98 -6.70 -10.58
CA ALA A 53 12.57 -6.81 -10.94
C ALA A 53 11.77 -7.57 -9.87
N GLU A 54 12.35 -8.61 -9.27
CA GLU A 54 11.76 -9.35 -8.15
C GLU A 54 11.41 -8.45 -6.95
N LEU A 55 12.16 -7.34 -6.76
CA LEU A 55 11.87 -6.38 -5.69
C LEU A 55 10.60 -5.57 -5.94
N TRP A 56 10.10 -5.50 -7.17
CA TRP A 56 8.87 -4.80 -7.55
C TRP A 56 7.61 -5.65 -7.38
N GLY A 57 7.75 -6.96 -7.14
CA GLY A 57 6.62 -7.88 -7.07
C GLY A 57 5.94 -8.00 -8.42
N ASP A 58 4.61 -7.85 -8.44
CA ASP A 58 3.79 -7.98 -9.66
C ASP A 58 3.89 -6.76 -10.59
N LEU A 59 4.51 -5.66 -10.13
CA LEU A 59 4.71 -4.47 -10.93
C LEU A 59 5.87 -4.66 -11.89
N ASP A 60 5.66 -4.43 -13.19
CA ASP A 60 6.74 -4.44 -14.17
C ASP A 60 7.56 -3.13 -14.07
N PRO A 61 8.82 -3.16 -13.60
CA PRO A 61 9.67 -1.97 -13.46
C PRO A 61 10.03 -1.31 -14.80
N GLN A 62 9.73 -1.94 -15.94
CA GLN A 62 9.92 -1.35 -17.26
C GLN A 62 8.74 -0.48 -17.69
N LEU A 63 7.59 -0.58 -17.03
CA LEU A 63 6.42 0.24 -17.36
C LEU A 63 6.45 1.53 -16.53
N PRO A 64 6.42 2.72 -17.14
CA PRO A 64 6.38 3.98 -16.40
C PRO A 64 5.20 4.08 -15.44
N GLY A 65 4.03 3.52 -15.78
CA GLY A 65 2.88 3.46 -14.87
C GLY A 65 3.14 2.67 -13.59
N SER A 66 3.96 1.62 -13.63
CA SER A 66 4.40 0.89 -12.43
C SER A 66 5.30 1.75 -11.54
N VAL A 67 6.20 2.53 -12.15
CA VAL A 67 7.11 3.45 -11.46
C VAL A 67 6.33 4.59 -10.81
N GLU A 68 5.36 5.15 -11.54
CA GLU A 68 4.44 6.18 -11.06
C GLU A 68 3.59 5.68 -9.88
N SER A 69 2.93 4.52 -10.04
CA SER A 69 2.14 3.89 -8.96
C SER A 69 2.98 3.68 -7.69
N LEU A 70 4.25 3.30 -7.85
CA LEU A 70 5.14 3.11 -6.71
C LEU A 70 5.58 4.45 -6.09
N ALA A 71 5.81 5.48 -6.90
CA ALA A 71 6.15 6.82 -6.43
C ALA A 71 4.98 7.46 -5.64
N GLN A 72 3.75 7.30 -6.11
CA GLN A 72 2.53 7.74 -5.40
C GLN A 72 2.42 7.10 -4.01
N ARG A 73 2.63 5.78 -3.91
CA ARG A 73 2.60 5.06 -2.62
C ARG A 73 3.67 5.56 -1.64
N ILE A 74 4.87 5.87 -2.14
CA ILE A 74 5.96 6.40 -1.32
C ILE A 74 5.63 7.82 -0.87
N ASP A 75 5.08 8.65 -1.75
CA ASP A 75 4.67 10.00 -1.40
C ASP A 75 3.61 10.01 -0.31
N ALA A 76 2.57 9.17 -0.46
CA ALA A 76 1.52 9.00 0.54
C ALA A 76 2.08 8.53 1.90
N ALA A 77 3.11 7.68 1.90
CA ALA A 77 3.66 7.11 3.13
C ALA A 77 4.69 8.01 3.84
N LEU A 78 5.54 8.70 3.07
CA LEU A 78 6.74 9.38 3.61
C LEU A 78 6.84 10.86 3.24
N GLY A 79 6.11 11.30 2.22
CA GLY A 79 6.32 12.58 1.57
C GLY A 79 7.63 12.58 0.77
N ILE A 80 7.55 12.88 -0.52
CA ILE A 80 8.71 13.12 -1.36
C ILE A 80 9.01 14.63 -1.33
N ASP A 81 10.27 14.95 -1.11
CA ASP A 81 10.76 16.33 -1.12
C ASP A 81 10.84 16.89 -2.55
N TYR A 82 10.82 18.22 -2.61
CA TYR A 82 11.04 18.95 -3.86
C TYR A 82 12.42 18.65 -4.46
N LEU A 83 12.47 18.60 -5.79
CA LEU A 83 13.69 18.40 -6.55
C LEU A 83 14.69 19.51 -6.22
N ALA A 84 15.97 19.14 -6.03
CA ALA A 84 17.01 20.12 -5.74
C ALA A 84 17.15 21.14 -6.89
N THR A 85 17.37 22.41 -6.54
CA THR A 85 17.45 23.54 -7.50
C THR A 85 18.36 23.32 -8.71
N PRO A 86 19.53 22.65 -8.61
CA PRO A 86 20.38 22.41 -9.79
C PRO A 86 19.74 21.51 -10.86
N ALA A 87 18.76 20.69 -10.48
CA ALA A 87 18.06 19.77 -11.40
C ALA A 87 16.67 20.29 -11.83
N MET A 88 16.23 21.44 -11.31
CA MET A 88 15.02 22.13 -11.73
C MET A 88 15.26 22.93 -13.02
N HIS A 89 14.31 22.86 -13.95
CA HIS A 89 14.29 23.74 -15.11
C HIS A 89 13.89 25.16 -14.70
N PRO A 90 14.35 26.20 -15.42
CA PRO A 90 13.90 27.57 -15.17
C PRO A 90 12.38 27.70 -15.22
N GLY A 91 11.77 28.25 -14.16
CA GLY A 91 10.33 28.48 -14.04
C GLY A 91 9.55 27.36 -13.34
N GLU A 92 10.22 26.26 -12.97
CA GLU A 92 9.67 25.21 -12.12
C GLU A 92 9.62 25.62 -10.64
N GLU A 93 10.35 26.65 -10.22
CA GLU A 93 10.39 27.15 -8.82
C GLU A 93 9.07 27.71 -8.26
N ASN A 94 7.98 27.72 -9.03
CA ASN A 94 6.68 28.18 -8.57
C ASN A 94 5.94 27.07 -7.81
N LEU A 95 5.35 27.36 -6.64
CA LEU A 95 4.72 26.37 -5.74
C LEU A 95 3.78 25.37 -6.45
N ASN A 96 3.04 25.82 -7.46
CA ASN A 96 2.09 24.98 -8.19
C ASN A 96 2.73 24.09 -9.27
N ARG A 97 4.03 24.22 -9.50
CA ARG A 97 4.80 23.53 -10.55
C ARG A 97 6.12 23.00 -10.05
N THR A 98 6.39 23.10 -8.75
CA THR A 98 7.66 22.64 -8.18
C THR A 98 7.71 21.12 -8.24
N PRO A 99 8.60 20.54 -9.05
CA PRO A 99 8.67 19.10 -9.19
C PRO A 99 9.22 18.47 -7.92
N LEU A 100 8.76 17.26 -7.64
CA LEU A 100 9.36 16.38 -6.63
C LEU A 100 10.50 15.58 -7.26
N GLY A 101 11.50 15.22 -6.47
CA GLY A 101 12.69 14.55 -6.97
C GLY A 101 13.04 13.31 -6.19
N ILE A 102 13.06 12.14 -6.84
CA ILE A 102 13.69 10.92 -6.29
C ILE A 102 15.09 10.77 -6.90
N PRO A 103 16.16 10.91 -6.13
CA PRO A 103 17.52 10.75 -6.63
C PRO A 103 17.84 9.28 -6.94
N LEU A 104 18.32 8.98 -8.14
CA LEU A 104 18.57 7.61 -8.61
C LEU A 104 19.95 7.08 -8.19
N LEU A 105 20.90 7.98 -7.89
CA LEU A 105 22.26 7.70 -7.44
C LEU A 105 22.58 8.52 -6.19
N ASP A 106 23.65 8.15 -5.46
CA ASP A 106 24.21 8.95 -4.36
C ASP A 106 24.78 10.27 -4.91
N ALA A 107 23.92 11.19 -5.32
CA ALA A 107 24.29 12.57 -5.57
C ALA A 107 24.64 13.18 -4.22
N GLU A 108 25.86 13.71 -4.08
CA GLU A 108 26.37 14.37 -2.89
C GLU A 108 25.50 15.60 -2.52
N VAL A 109 24.37 15.39 -1.84
CA VAL A 109 23.51 16.45 -1.30
C VAL A 109 23.25 16.20 0.20
N PRO A 110 23.38 17.20 1.10
CA PRO A 110 23.47 16.96 2.55
C PRO A 110 22.13 16.79 3.29
N SER A 111 20.99 16.68 2.61
CA SER A 111 19.72 16.23 3.21
C SER A 111 19.36 14.91 2.53
N TRP A 112 19.34 13.83 3.32
CA TRP A 112 19.63 12.47 2.87
C TRP A 112 18.81 12.02 1.63
N PRO A 113 19.41 11.97 0.43
CA PRO A 113 18.70 11.54 -0.78
C PRO A 113 18.21 10.10 -0.65
N ILE A 114 16.98 9.82 -1.14
CA ILE A 114 16.44 8.46 -1.31
C ILE A 114 17.15 7.84 -2.53
N THR A 115 18.24 7.10 -2.35
CA THR A 115 18.92 6.37 -3.42
C THR A 115 18.27 5.02 -3.72
N TRP A 116 18.57 4.37 -4.86
CA TRP A 116 17.97 3.07 -5.20
C TRP A 116 18.11 1.98 -4.10
N PRO A 117 19.27 1.79 -3.45
CA PRO A 117 19.36 0.87 -2.31
C PRO A 117 18.52 1.31 -1.11
N ARG A 118 18.47 2.62 -0.81
CA ARG A 118 17.57 3.16 0.22
C ARG A 118 16.10 3.00 -0.14
N PHE A 119 15.77 3.11 -1.41
CA PHE A 119 14.43 2.95 -1.95
C PHE A 119 13.97 1.51 -1.73
N VAL A 120 14.77 0.52 -2.11
CA VAL A 120 14.49 -0.90 -1.85
C VAL A 120 14.34 -1.16 -0.35
N ASP A 121 15.26 -0.67 0.47
CA ASP A 121 15.19 -0.83 1.93
C ASP A 121 13.95 -0.15 2.53
N THR A 122 13.57 1.02 2.01
CA THR A 122 12.37 1.74 2.43
C THR A 122 11.10 0.99 2.05
N THR A 123 10.99 0.51 0.82
CA THR A 123 9.87 -0.33 0.37
C THR A 123 9.78 -1.61 1.19
N GLN A 124 10.91 -2.25 1.51
CA GLN A 124 10.93 -3.42 2.37
C GLN A 124 10.48 -3.09 3.80
N ARG A 125 10.90 -1.93 4.34
CA ARG A 125 10.44 -1.45 5.65
C ARG A 125 8.93 -1.17 5.64
N LEU A 126 8.40 -0.53 4.61
CA LEU A 126 6.96 -0.30 4.43
C LEU A 126 6.19 -1.64 4.39
N ARG A 127 6.67 -2.62 3.61
CA ARG A 127 6.07 -3.96 3.58
C ARG A 127 6.07 -4.64 4.96
N ASN A 128 7.19 -4.57 5.67
CA ASN A 128 7.31 -5.16 7.00
C ASN A 128 6.39 -4.45 8.01
N GLN A 129 6.25 -3.13 7.92
CA GLN A 129 5.35 -2.32 8.73
C GLN A 129 3.89 -2.64 8.44
N GLY A 130 3.50 -2.77 7.17
CA GLY A 130 2.13 -3.16 6.80
C GLY A 130 1.78 -4.57 7.27
N ARG A 131 2.70 -5.54 7.16
CA ARG A 131 2.52 -6.87 7.75
C ARG A 131 2.37 -6.82 9.27
N ALA A 132 3.16 -5.99 9.95
CA ALA A 132 3.06 -5.79 11.40
C ALA A 132 1.74 -5.13 11.80
N LEU A 133 1.26 -4.14 11.04
CA LEU A 133 -0.02 -3.47 11.26
C LEU A 133 -1.20 -4.44 11.05
N ALA A 134 -1.18 -5.22 9.97
CA ALA A 134 -2.22 -6.21 9.73
C ALA A 134 -2.25 -7.30 10.81
N ARG A 135 -1.09 -7.68 11.35
CA ARG A 135 -1.01 -8.55 12.51
C ARG A 135 -1.55 -7.89 13.78
N LEU A 136 -1.24 -6.62 14.03
CA LEU A 136 -1.82 -5.87 15.14
C LEU A 136 -3.36 -5.83 15.05
N ILE A 137 -3.91 -5.58 13.85
CA ILE A 137 -5.35 -5.63 13.59
C ILE A 137 -5.92 -7.01 13.92
N ALA A 138 -5.29 -8.07 13.41
CA ALA A 138 -5.77 -9.43 13.61
C ALA A 138 -5.70 -9.88 15.09
N ASP A 139 -4.59 -9.62 15.77
CA ASP A 139 -4.43 -9.90 17.22
C ASP A 139 -5.48 -9.12 18.04
N THR A 140 -5.77 -7.87 17.65
CA THR A 140 -6.77 -6.99 18.30
C THR A 140 -8.18 -7.53 18.16
N LEU A 141 -8.62 -7.80 16.93
CA LEU A 141 -9.95 -8.35 16.67
C LEU A 141 -10.11 -9.75 17.28
N SER A 142 -9.06 -10.56 17.24
CA SER A 142 -9.04 -11.85 17.95
C SER A 142 -9.29 -11.66 19.45
N ALA A 143 -8.61 -10.71 20.11
CA ALA A 143 -8.82 -10.44 21.53
C ALA A 143 -10.23 -9.89 21.84
N GLN A 144 -10.73 -8.93 21.07
CA GLN A 144 -12.06 -8.33 21.24
C GLN A 144 -13.20 -9.35 21.08
N TYR A 145 -13.02 -10.33 20.20
CA TYR A 145 -14.00 -11.37 19.91
C TYR A 145 -13.61 -12.76 20.47
N CYS A 146 -12.75 -12.82 21.49
CA CYS A 146 -12.37 -14.06 22.19
C CYS A 146 -11.90 -15.20 21.25
N GLY A 147 -11.20 -14.85 20.17
CA GLY A 147 -10.69 -15.77 19.16
C GLY A 147 -11.69 -16.18 18.08
N SER A 148 -12.93 -15.69 18.13
CA SER A 148 -13.96 -16.05 17.14
C SER A 148 -13.83 -15.31 15.81
N ALA A 149 -13.28 -14.10 15.80
CA ALA A 149 -13.10 -13.33 14.56
C ALA A 149 -12.13 -14.05 13.60
N ALA A 150 -12.60 -14.29 12.37
CA ALA A 150 -11.85 -14.99 11.34
C ALA A 150 -11.67 -14.15 10.07
N TYR A 151 -12.64 -13.31 9.71
CA TYR A 151 -12.58 -12.49 8.50
C TYR A 151 -12.96 -11.05 8.83
N LEU A 152 -12.19 -10.10 8.29
CA LEU A 152 -12.61 -8.71 8.16
C LEU A 152 -12.93 -8.47 6.68
N VAL A 153 -14.20 -8.25 6.36
CA VAL A 153 -14.69 -8.08 4.99
C VAL A 153 -14.53 -6.64 4.56
N LEU A 154 -14.04 -6.44 3.36
CA LEU A 154 -13.59 -5.18 2.80
C LEU A 154 -14.27 -4.91 1.46
N ASN A 155 -14.53 -3.63 1.18
CA ASN A 155 -15.08 -3.18 -0.09
C ASN A 155 -14.16 -2.15 -0.73
N GLU A 156 -13.70 -2.43 -1.93
CA GLU A 156 -13.02 -1.44 -2.77
C GLU A 156 -14.08 -0.57 -3.45
N ASN A 157 -13.98 0.75 -3.29
CA ASN A 157 -14.92 1.65 -3.97
C ASN A 157 -14.70 1.63 -5.50
N ASP A 158 -15.69 2.07 -6.28
CA ASP A 158 -15.61 2.09 -7.75
C ASP A 158 -14.43 2.91 -8.30
N THR A 159 -13.91 3.88 -7.53
CA THR A 159 -12.75 4.69 -7.94
C THR A 159 -11.41 4.02 -7.65
N ARG A 160 -11.39 2.94 -6.86
CA ARG A 160 -10.17 2.23 -6.40
C ARG A 160 -9.19 3.10 -5.62
N ASP A 161 -9.71 4.10 -4.93
CA ASP A 161 -8.90 4.98 -4.07
C ASP A 161 -9.18 4.72 -2.59
N PHE A 162 -10.24 3.97 -2.30
CA PHE A 162 -10.73 3.75 -0.95
C PHE A 162 -11.07 2.28 -0.70
N MET A 163 -10.53 1.76 0.40
CA MET A 163 -10.84 0.45 0.95
C MET A 163 -11.69 0.61 2.21
N GLY A 164 -12.99 0.36 2.06
CA GLY A 164 -13.95 0.34 3.14
C GLY A 164 -13.92 -0.98 3.92
N ILE A 165 -14.46 -0.95 5.14
CA ILE A 165 -14.73 -2.14 5.95
C ILE A 165 -16.25 -2.33 5.97
N ILE A 166 -16.69 -3.56 5.74
CA ILE A 166 -18.11 -3.92 5.73
C ILE A 166 -18.49 -4.62 7.04
N SER A 167 -17.74 -5.64 7.43
CA SER A 167 -18.14 -6.51 8.53
C SER A 167 -16.98 -7.34 9.09
N ILE A 168 -17.19 -7.88 10.29
CA ILE A 168 -16.34 -8.91 10.90
C ILE A 168 -17.16 -10.19 10.97
N HIS A 169 -16.59 -11.30 10.50
CA HIS A 169 -17.23 -12.62 10.51
C HIS A 169 -16.40 -13.61 11.34
N ASP A 170 -17.08 -14.62 11.90
CA ASP A 170 -16.43 -15.78 12.48
C ASP A 170 -16.03 -16.85 11.43
N GLY A 171 -15.42 -17.94 11.88
CA GLY A 171 -14.93 -19.01 11.01
C GLY A 171 -16.01 -19.78 10.26
N ASP A 172 -17.27 -19.73 10.72
CA ASP A 172 -18.44 -20.32 10.09
C ASP A 172 -19.19 -19.31 9.20
N GLY A 173 -18.68 -18.07 9.13
CA GLY A 173 -19.20 -17.00 8.32
C GLY A 173 -20.32 -16.18 8.95
N LYS A 174 -20.62 -16.37 10.22
CA LYS A 174 -21.61 -15.56 10.92
C LYS A 174 -21.03 -14.15 11.17
N ILE A 175 -21.85 -13.13 10.89
CA ILE A 175 -21.53 -11.73 11.19
C ILE A 175 -21.43 -11.54 12.71
N LEU A 176 -20.26 -11.09 13.17
CA LEU A 176 -19.98 -10.69 14.53
C LEU A 176 -20.20 -9.18 14.73
N PHE A 177 -19.96 -8.39 13.68
CA PHE A 177 -20.17 -6.95 13.66
C PHE A 177 -20.32 -6.44 12.24
N GLU A 178 -21.18 -5.46 12.04
CA GLU A 178 -21.44 -4.82 10.74
C GLU A 178 -21.11 -3.33 10.86
N PHE A 179 -20.33 -2.82 9.92
CA PHE A 179 -19.92 -1.42 9.85
C PHE A 179 -20.96 -0.67 9.02
N GLY A 180 -21.65 0.28 9.65
CA GLY A 180 -22.75 1.03 9.03
C GLY A 180 -23.52 1.90 10.01
N ASP A 181 -23.37 1.63 11.32
CA ASP A 181 -23.81 2.49 12.40
C ASP A 181 -22.61 3.25 12.99
N ASP A 182 -22.55 4.56 12.73
CA ASP A 182 -21.45 5.44 13.17
C ASP A 182 -21.30 5.51 14.70
N ASP A 183 -22.34 5.13 15.46
CA ASP A 183 -22.35 5.17 16.91
C ASP A 183 -21.98 3.81 17.55
N ALA A 184 -21.89 2.73 16.76
CA ALA A 184 -21.58 1.40 17.27
C ALA A 184 -20.07 1.23 17.51
N LEU A 185 -19.69 0.87 18.74
CA LEU A 185 -18.30 0.56 19.10
C LEU A 185 -18.04 -0.95 19.03
N LEU A 186 -16.82 -1.32 18.66
CA LEU A 186 -16.33 -2.69 18.81
C LEU A 186 -16.18 -3.02 20.31
N PRO A 187 -16.17 -4.31 20.70
CA PRO A 187 -15.86 -4.69 22.07
C PRO A 187 -14.53 -4.10 22.52
N ALA A 188 -14.46 -3.60 23.75
CA ALA A 188 -13.20 -3.08 24.29
C ALA A 188 -12.15 -4.19 24.43
N LEU A 189 -10.87 -3.85 24.28
CA LEU A 189 -9.79 -4.73 24.70
C LEU A 189 -9.78 -4.91 26.23
N PRO A 190 -9.26 -6.03 26.75
CA PRO A 190 -9.02 -6.18 28.18
C PRO A 190 -8.11 -5.05 28.72
N ASP A 191 -8.41 -4.54 29.92
CA ASP A 191 -7.75 -3.36 30.53
C ASP A 191 -6.21 -3.47 30.58
N ASP A 192 -5.67 -4.68 30.74
CA ASP A 192 -4.23 -4.96 30.82
C ASP A 192 -3.64 -5.56 29.52
N SER A 193 -4.33 -5.39 28.39
CA SER A 193 -3.89 -5.96 27.11
C SER A 193 -2.64 -5.23 26.59
N PRO A 194 -1.54 -5.93 26.26
CA PRO A 194 -0.36 -5.30 25.63
C PRO A 194 -0.67 -4.74 24.24
N LEU A 195 -1.84 -5.07 23.67
CA LEU A 195 -2.31 -4.51 22.41
C LEU A 195 -2.73 -3.05 22.57
N MET A 196 -3.19 -2.62 23.75
CA MET A 196 -3.49 -1.21 24.01
C MET A 196 -2.24 -0.35 23.88
N ASP A 197 -1.11 -0.81 24.42
CA ASP A 197 0.18 -0.11 24.27
C ASP A 197 0.63 -0.02 22.81
N ALA A 198 0.35 -1.05 22.01
CA ALA A 198 0.72 -1.10 20.59
C ALA A 198 -0.09 -0.10 19.74
N TRP A 199 -1.35 0.15 20.09
CA TRP A 199 -2.19 1.20 19.46
C TRP A 199 -1.85 2.61 19.96
N GLY A 200 -1.15 2.73 21.10
CA GLY A 200 -0.67 3.99 21.64
C GLY A 200 -1.82 4.87 22.14
N GLN A 201 -2.10 5.96 21.44
CA GLN A 201 -3.15 6.92 21.82
C GLN A 201 -4.47 6.72 21.06
N VAL A 202 -4.50 5.73 20.17
CA VAL A 202 -5.66 5.48 19.32
C VAL A 202 -6.49 4.36 19.93
N ASP A 203 -7.81 4.53 19.99
CA ASP A 203 -8.72 3.54 20.55
C ASP A 203 -9.09 2.48 19.50
N PRO A 204 -8.69 1.21 19.64
CA PRO A 204 -9.07 0.15 18.71
C PRO A 204 -10.52 -0.32 18.85
N ALA A 205 -11.26 0.15 19.86
CA ALA A 205 -12.70 -0.06 19.93
C ALA A 205 -13.49 0.87 18.99
N ASP A 206 -12.89 1.98 18.56
CA ASP A 206 -13.47 2.91 17.60
C ASP A 206 -13.33 2.35 16.17
N PRO A 207 -14.44 2.06 15.45
CA PRO A 207 -14.40 1.56 14.08
C PRO A 207 -13.56 2.42 13.13
N ARG A 208 -13.52 3.74 13.34
CA ARG A 208 -12.78 4.68 12.49
C ARG A 208 -11.28 4.49 12.59
N THR A 209 -10.78 4.03 13.74
CA THR A 209 -9.38 3.64 13.92
C THR A 209 -9.03 2.50 12.97
N LEU A 210 -9.88 1.48 12.93
CA LEU A 210 -9.67 0.31 12.09
C LEU A 210 -9.80 0.68 10.61
N SER A 211 -10.79 1.49 10.22
CA SER A 211 -10.93 1.99 8.85
C SER A 211 -9.69 2.73 8.37
N ARG A 212 -9.11 3.62 9.21
CA ARG A 212 -7.85 4.31 8.86
C ARG A 212 -6.67 3.37 8.72
N ALA A 213 -6.58 2.35 9.58
CA ALA A 213 -5.51 1.36 9.52
C ALA A 213 -5.59 0.52 8.23
N ILE A 214 -6.78 0.05 7.85
CA ILE A 214 -7.01 -0.67 6.60
C ILE A 214 -6.76 0.22 5.38
N GLN A 215 -7.27 1.45 5.39
CA GLN A 215 -7.00 2.41 4.33
C GLN A 215 -5.50 2.67 4.17
N GLY A 216 -4.74 2.78 5.27
CA GLY A 216 -3.28 2.91 5.23
C GLY A 216 -2.57 1.69 4.63
N LEU A 217 -3.03 0.47 4.93
CA LEU A 217 -2.52 -0.73 4.25
C LEU A 217 -2.78 -0.66 2.75
N TYR A 218 -4.01 -0.35 2.36
CA TYR A 218 -4.40 -0.26 0.95
C TYR A 218 -3.60 0.82 0.20
N GLN A 219 -3.48 2.04 0.76
CA GLN A 219 -2.71 3.14 0.16
C GLN A 219 -1.20 2.87 0.08
N THR A 220 -0.67 1.99 0.93
CA THR A 220 0.73 1.53 0.82
C THR A 220 0.90 0.40 -0.21
N GLY A 221 -0.16 0.05 -0.93
CA GLY A 221 -0.19 -0.91 -2.01
C GLY A 221 -0.30 -2.36 -1.55
N HIS A 222 -0.76 -2.59 -0.32
CA HIS A 222 -1.08 -3.93 0.15
C HIS A 222 -2.39 -4.43 -0.46
N THR A 223 -2.41 -5.72 -0.78
CA THR A 223 -3.58 -6.42 -1.32
C THR A 223 -4.10 -7.41 -0.29
N PHE A 224 -5.37 -7.78 -0.45
CA PHE A 224 -6.13 -8.63 0.46
C PHE A 224 -6.60 -9.90 -0.26
N ASP A 225 -7.02 -10.91 0.51
CA ASP A 225 -7.58 -12.14 -0.03
C ASP A 225 -9.03 -11.92 -0.48
N TRP A 226 -9.60 -12.85 -1.24
CA TRP A 226 -11.04 -12.83 -1.57
C TRP A 226 -11.85 -13.59 -0.51
N THR A 227 -13.04 -13.08 -0.21
CA THR A 227 -13.99 -13.74 0.71
C THR A 227 -14.40 -15.12 0.19
N PRO A 228 -14.38 -16.18 1.02
CA PRO A 228 -14.84 -17.53 0.61
C PRO A 228 -16.27 -17.57 0.08
N ASP A 229 -16.47 -18.38 -0.96
CA ASP A 229 -17.76 -18.72 -1.53
C ASP A 229 -18.69 -19.22 -0.42
N GLY A 230 -19.86 -18.58 -0.28
CA GLY A 230 -20.87 -18.98 0.69
C GLY A 230 -20.73 -18.35 2.09
N LEU A 231 -19.84 -17.38 2.29
CA LEU A 231 -20.07 -16.40 3.35
C LEU A 231 -21.44 -15.76 3.13
N PRO A 232 -22.36 -15.79 4.12
CA PRO A 232 -23.67 -15.20 3.98
C PRO A 232 -23.53 -13.68 3.87
N ASN A 233 -23.48 -13.19 2.64
CA ASN A 233 -23.66 -11.79 2.32
C ASN A 233 -24.70 -11.72 1.20
N GLU A 234 -25.98 -11.73 1.59
CA GLU A 234 -27.12 -11.89 0.66
C GLU A 234 -27.27 -10.72 -0.32
N ASP A 235 -26.60 -9.59 -0.05
CA ASP A 235 -26.71 -8.34 -0.81
C ASP A 235 -25.40 -7.88 -1.47
N ALA A 236 -24.29 -8.59 -1.28
CA ALA A 236 -22.99 -8.16 -1.79
C ALA A 236 -22.64 -8.74 -3.15
N PRO A 237 -21.96 -7.97 -4.03
CA PRO A 237 -21.34 -8.52 -5.23
C PRO A 237 -20.33 -9.61 -4.83
N SER A 238 -20.21 -10.65 -5.66
CA SER A 238 -19.37 -11.85 -5.44
C SER A 238 -17.86 -11.59 -5.45
N GLU A 239 -17.41 -10.36 -5.21
CA GLU A 239 -16.05 -9.86 -5.39
C GLU A 239 -15.64 -9.00 -4.18
N GLU A 240 -15.95 -9.45 -2.96
CA GLU A 240 -15.47 -8.79 -1.75
C GLU A 240 -14.07 -9.28 -1.36
N GLN A 241 -13.25 -8.35 -0.87
CA GLN A 241 -11.94 -8.66 -0.34
C GLN A 241 -12.03 -8.90 1.17
N CYS A 242 -11.04 -9.57 1.75
CA CYS A 242 -10.98 -9.79 3.19
C CYS A 242 -9.54 -9.87 3.72
N LEU A 243 -9.39 -9.42 4.96
CA LEU A 243 -8.20 -9.71 5.77
C LEU A 243 -8.47 -10.96 6.63
N LEU A 244 -7.61 -11.96 6.49
CA LEU A 244 -7.70 -13.21 7.27
C LEU A 244 -7.19 -12.97 8.71
N LEU A 245 -8.09 -12.99 9.67
CA LEU A 245 -7.83 -12.63 11.08
C LEU A 245 -7.40 -13.81 11.95
N SER A 246 -7.43 -15.04 11.44
CA SER A 246 -7.02 -16.22 12.21
C SER A 246 -6.52 -17.33 11.31
N ALA A 247 -5.79 -18.29 11.90
CA ALA A 247 -5.39 -19.51 11.19
C ALA A 247 -6.56 -20.45 10.87
N ALA A 248 -7.76 -20.20 11.44
CA ALA A 248 -8.97 -20.93 11.11
C ALA A 248 -9.66 -20.39 9.85
N ALA A 249 -9.36 -19.13 9.48
CA ALA A 249 -9.86 -18.51 8.26
C ALA A 249 -9.33 -19.23 7.02
N ARG A 250 -10.20 -19.38 6.01
CA ARG A 250 -9.85 -19.97 4.72
C ARG A 250 -10.27 -19.01 3.62
N PRO A 251 -9.35 -18.49 2.79
CA PRO A 251 -9.73 -17.69 1.64
C PRO A 251 -10.48 -18.58 0.64
N ASP A 252 -11.26 -17.96 -0.24
CA ASP A 252 -11.99 -18.69 -1.28
C ASP A 252 -11.05 -19.53 -2.13
N TRP A 253 -10.05 -18.85 -2.70
CA TRP A 253 -9.10 -19.43 -3.62
C TRP A 253 -7.67 -19.17 -3.19
N TRP A 254 -6.86 -20.22 -3.20
CA TRP A 254 -5.43 -20.19 -2.91
C TRP A 254 -4.55 -19.93 -4.15
N GLY A 255 -5.15 -19.72 -5.33
CA GLY A 255 -4.46 -19.95 -6.62
C GLY A 255 -4.40 -18.82 -7.64
N LEU A 256 -5.06 -17.66 -7.44
CA LEU A 256 -5.09 -16.59 -8.47
C LEU A 256 -4.25 -15.35 -8.13
N ILE A 257 -4.13 -14.99 -6.85
CA ILE A 257 -3.11 -14.05 -6.43
C ILE A 257 -1.82 -14.87 -6.32
N ASP A 258 -0.74 -14.44 -6.97
CA ASP A 258 0.56 -15.06 -6.75
C ASP A 258 0.80 -15.06 -5.24
N GLU A 259 0.86 -16.23 -4.61
CA GLU A 259 1.03 -16.30 -3.15
C GLU A 259 2.39 -15.74 -2.72
N GLU A 260 3.32 -15.63 -3.67
CA GLU A 260 4.60 -14.97 -3.50
C GLU A 260 4.51 -13.46 -3.73
N SER A 261 3.33 -12.95 -4.10
CA SER A 261 3.09 -11.52 -4.27
C SER A 261 3.50 -10.80 -2.98
N PRO A 262 4.54 -9.96 -3.02
CA PRO A 262 5.09 -9.35 -1.83
C PRO A 262 4.12 -8.34 -1.21
N THR A 263 3.06 -7.95 -1.93
CA THR A 263 2.02 -7.01 -1.51
C THR A 263 0.86 -7.67 -0.79
N LEU A 264 0.61 -8.97 -0.98
CA LEU A 264 -0.47 -9.69 -0.30
C LEU A 264 -0.22 -9.76 1.21
N VAL A 265 -1.20 -9.36 2.00
CA VAL A 265 -1.10 -9.32 3.45
C VAL A 265 -1.94 -10.40 4.11
N ARG A 266 -1.23 -11.38 4.69
CA ARG A 266 -1.79 -12.45 5.52
C ARG A 266 -1.19 -12.38 6.92
N PRO A 267 -1.91 -11.85 7.93
CA PRO A 267 -1.44 -11.72 9.32
C PRO A 267 -0.88 -13.02 9.91
N TYR A 268 -1.54 -14.13 9.59
CA TYR A 268 -1.11 -15.48 9.88
C TYR A 268 -1.02 -16.27 8.58
N SER A 269 0.00 -17.10 8.45
CA SER A 269 0.05 -18.09 7.37
C SER A 269 -1.05 -19.12 7.61
N ALA A 270 -2.19 -18.98 6.93
CA ALA A 270 -3.24 -19.99 6.98
C ALA A 270 -2.67 -21.32 6.42
N PRO A 271 -2.90 -22.47 7.08
CA PRO A 271 -2.36 -23.74 6.62
C PRO A 271 -3.04 -24.18 5.31
N ARG A 272 -2.23 -24.48 4.28
CA ARG A 272 -2.73 -25.02 3.01
C ARG A 272 -3.50 -26.35 3.25
N PRO A 273 -4.64 -26.56 2.58
CA PRO A 273 -5.23 -27.90 2.48
C PRO A 273 -4.19 -28.87 1.89
N ARG A 274 -4.14 -30.10 2.40
CA ARG A 274 -3.32 -31.14 1.76
C ARG A 274 -3.92 -31.42 0.38
N SER A 275 -3.14 -31.18 -0.68
CA SER A 275 -3.40 -31.61 -2.05
C SER A 275 -3.50 -33.13 -2.15
#